data_AF-A0A4Y2FQW3-F1
#
_entry.id   AF-A0A4Y2FQW3-F1
#
_cell.length_a   1.000
_cell.length_b   1.000
_cell.length_c   1.000
_cell.angle_alpha   90.00
_cell.angle_beta   90.00
_cell.angle_gamma   90.00
#
_symmetry.space_group_name_H-M   'P 1'
#
loop_
_entity.id
_entity.type
_entity.pdbx_description
1 polymer ?
#
loop_
_entity_poly.entity_id
_entity_poly.type
_entity_poly.pdbx_seq_one_letter_code
_entity_poly.pdbx_strand_id
1 'polypeptide(L)'
;MDNFLEELKTIIKVYIGEVSCFLGLEIERHKDGSIEISQKAYARKILQRFGFEGCKPASTPMLKESRFQKPEDNKRQEFAIGSLMYLMVDTRPDITYSVGYISRSLESPTAEYVVRVKRVFRYIAGTTNVAITYHATGTSRVLECYSDADFGGCTKTGRSSSGSVIVYAGGA
;
A
#
# COMPACT_ATOMS: atom_id res chain seq x y z
N MET A 1 -2.99 -14.06 -32.19
CA MET A 1 -3.26 -13.01 -31.19
C MET A 1 -4.08 -11.89 -31.82
N ASP A 2 -3.77 -11.51 -33.06
CA ASP A 2 -4.45 -10.40 -33.77
C ASP A 2 -5.95 -10.65 -34.02
N ASN A 3 -6.34 -11.87 -34.42
CA ASN A 3 -7.76 -12.20 -34.64
C ASN A 3 -8.61 -12.06 -33.37
N PHE A 4 -8.04 -12.39 -32.20
CA PHE A 4 -8.70 -12.22 -30.90
C PHE A 4 -8.85 -10.74 -30.54
N LEU A 5 -7.82 -9.92 -30.78
CA LEU A 5 -7.88 -8.48 -30.52
C LEU A 5 -8.90 -7.78 -31.42
N GLU A 6 -9.04 -8.22 -32.68
CA GLU A 6 -10.06 -7.71 -33.59
C GLU A 6 -11.48 -8.05 -33.12
N GLU A 7 -11.74 -9.30 -32.70
CA GLU A 7 -13.03 -9.66 -32.10
C GLU A 7 -13.32 -8.83 -30.84
N LEU A 8 -12.32 -8.61 -29.98
CA LEU A 8 -12.50 -7.89 -28.72
C LEU A 8 -12.76 -6.39 -28.91
N LYS A 9 -12.17 -5.79 -29.96
CA LYS A 9 -12.45 -4.40 -30.39
C LYS A 9 -13.90 -4.19 -30.82
N THR A 10 -14.59 -5.25 -31.27
CA THR A 10 -16.01 -5.15 -31.64
C THR A 10 -16.93 -5.04 -30.42
N ILE A 11 -16.48 -5.53 -29.25
CA ILE A 11 -17.29 -5.61 -28.03
C ILE A 11 -16.96 -4.45 -27.08
N ILE A 12 -15.67 -4.10 -26.93
CA ILE A 12 -15.23 -3.06 -26.01
C ILE A 12 -14.17 -2.16 -26.65
N LYS A 13 -13.98 -0.96 -26.06
CA LYS A 13 -12.91 -0.06 -26.47
C LYS A 13 -11.56 -0.61 -26.04
N VAL A 14 -10.79 -1.12 -27.00
CA VAL A 14 -9.43 -1.63 -26.77
C VAL A 14 -8.41 -0.55 -27.14
N TYR A 15 -7.47 -0.27 -26.23
CA TYR A 15 -6.30 0.55 -26.50
C TYR A 15 -5.08 -0.36 -26.59
N ILE A 16 -4.36 -0.27 -27.71
CA ILE A 16 -3.12 -1.01 -27.94
C ILE A 16 -1.99 0.02 -27.91
N GLY A 17 -1.07 -0.15 -26.98
CA GLY A 17 0.05 0.76 -26.78
C GLY A 17 0.89 0.34 -25.58
N GLU A 18 1.92 1.13 -25.28
CA GLU A 18 2.70 0.92 -24.06
C GLU A 18 1.82 1.17 -22.82
N VAL A 19 1.89 0.24 -21.86
CA VAL A 19 1.10 0.33 -20.63
C VAL A 19 1.69 1.41 -19.74
N SER A 20 0.98 2.53 -19.62
CA SER A 20 1.28 3.61 -18.67
C SER A 20 0.44 3.53 -17.39
N CYS A 21 -0.71 2.85 -17.46
CA CYS A 21 -1.58 2.62 -16.31
C CYS A 21 -2.30 1.28 -16.42
N PHE A 22 -2.38 0.54 -15.31
CA PHE A 22 -3.14 -0.70 -15.20
C PHE A 22 -3.87 -0.77 -13.86
N LEU A 23 -5.20 -0.83 -13.87
CA LEU A 23 -6.05 -0.87 -12.67
C LEU A 23 -5.81 0.26 -11.65
N GLY A 24 -5.18 1.38 -12.04
CA GLY A 24 -4.81 2.46 -11.12
C GLY A 24 -3.36 2.42 -10.63
N LEU A 25 -2.58 1.43 -11.09
CA LEU A 25 -1.12 1.41 -11.02
C LEU A 25 -0.55 2.25 -12.14
N GLU A 26 0.27 3.23 -11.81
CA GLU A 26 1.02 4.06 -12.73
C GLU A 26 2.36 3.36 -13.02
N ILE A 27 2.62 3.09 -14.30
CA ILE A 27 3.81 2.38 -14.78
C ILE A 27 4.65 3.34 -15.59
N GLU A 28 5.86 3.61 -15.12
CA GLU A 28 6.84 4.47 -15.79
C GLU A 28 8.03 3.63 -16.24
N ARG A 29 8.46 3.82 -17.49
CA ARG A 29 9.63 3.14 -18.06
C ARG A 29 10.72 4.17 -18.32
N HIS A 30 11.89 3.94 -17.76
CA HIS A 30 13.02 4.84 -17.92
C HIS A 30 13.94 4.38 -19.06
N LYS A 31 14.77 5.31 -19.56
CA LYS A 31 15.68 5.07 -20.69
C LYS A 31 16.77 4.03 -20.38
N ASP A 32 17.08 3.83 -19.12
CA ASP A 32 18.02 2.80 -18.64
C ASP A 32 17.39 1.40 -18.57
N GLY A 33 16.12 1.28 -18.96
CA GLY A 33 15.35 0.04 -18.95
C GLY A 33 14.70 -0.27 -17.60
N SER A 34 14.88 0.55 -16.57
CA SER A 34 14.16 0.37 -15.30
C SER A 34 12.67 0.66 -15.44
N ILE A 35 11.87 -0.02 -14.62
CA ILE A 35 10.41 0.11 -14.57
C ILE A 35 10.03 0.52 -13.16
N GLU A 36 9.35 1.66 -13.03
CA GLU A 36 8.77 2.13 -11.78
C GLU A 36 7.25 1.86 -11.77
N ILE A 37 6.76 1.23 -10.71
CA ILE A 37 5.33 0.97 -10.47
C ILE A 37 4.90 1.75 -9.23
N SER A 38 3.89 2.60 -9.37
CA SER A 38 3.44 3.47 -8.28
C SER A 38 1.92 3.65 -8.25
N GLN A 39 1.41 4.18 -7.15
CA GLN A 39 -0.01 4.54 -6.96
C GLN A 39 -0.13 5.99 -6.49
N LYS A 40 0.65 6.91 -7.06
CA LYS A 40 0.75 8.31 -6.61
C LYS A 40 -0.61 9.01 -6.71
N ALA A 41 -1.32 8.81 -7.83
CA ALA A 41 -2.67 9.35 -8.03
C ALA A 41 -3.67 8.82 -6.99
N TYR A 42 -3.64 7.51 -6.71
CA TYR A 42 -4.52 6.90 -5.72
C TYR A 42 -4.20 7.36 -4.29
N ALA A 43 -2.92 7.43 -3.92
CA ALA A 43 -2.48 7.94 -2.63
C ALA A 43 -2.99 9.37 -2.38
N ARG A 44 -2.85 10.27 -3.36
CA ARG A 44 -3.40 11.63 -3.27
C ARG A 44 -4.92 11.63 -3.14
N LYS A 45 -5.61 10.80 -3.93
CA LYS A 45 -7.07 10.68 -3.89
C LYS A 45 -7.58 10.24 -2.51
N ILE A 46 -6.94 9.26 -1.86
CA ILE A 46 -7.38 8.82 -0.54
C ILE A 46 -7.01 9.84 0.54
N LEU A 47 -5.87 10.53 0.43
CA LEU A 47 -5.51 11.61 1.35
C LEU A 47 -6.55 12.73 1.31
N GLN A 48 -6.97 13.16 0.12
CA GLN A 48 -8.04 14.14 -0.04
C GLN A 48 -9.37 13.63 0.52
N ARG A 49 -9.76 12.39 0.18
CA ARG A 49 -11.02 11.76 0.62
C ARG A 49 -11.15 11.70 2.15
N PHE A 50 -10.06 11.44 2.86
CA PHE A 50 -10.06 11.29 4.32
C PHE A 50 -9.56 12.55 5.07
N GLY A 51 -9.31 13.66 4.36
CA GLY A 51 -8.94 14.95 4.99
C GLY A 51 -7.49 15.04 5.48
N PHE A 52 -6.56 14.34 4.82
CA PHE A 52 -5.13 14.32 5.11
C PHE A 52 -4.26 15.05 4.08
N GLU A 53 -4.88 15.71 3.10
CA GLU A 53 -4.18 16.59 2.17
C GLU A 53 -3.50 17.74 2.92
N GLY A 54 -2.21 17.97 2.66
CA GLY A 54 -1.42 19.02 3.33
C GLY A 54 -1.16 18.78 4.83
N CYS A 55 -1.47 17.60 5.38
CA CYS A 55 -1.25 17.34 6.80
C CYS A 55 0.25 17.24 7.15
N LYS A 56 0.61 17.47 8.42
CA LYS A 56 1.98 17.26 8.90
C LYS A 56 2.36 15.78 8.77
N PRO A 57 3.37 15.42 7.97
CA PRO A 57 3.69 14.02 7.74
C PRO A 57 4.20 13.31 9.01
N ALA A 58 4.06 11.99 9.04
CA ALA A 58 4.68 11.12 10.04
C ALA A 58 5.87 10.39 9.40
N SER A 59 6.95 10.17 10.15
CA SER A 59 8.14 9.49 9.64
C SER A 59 8.03 7.96 9.66
N THR A 60 7.09 7.40 10.44
CA THR A 60 6.85 5.96 10.52
C THR A 60 5.35 5.68 10.45
N PRO A 61 4.92 4.56 9.84
CA PRO A 61 3.51 4.22 9.70
C PRO A 61 2.86 3.87 11.04
N MET A 62 3.64 3.36 12.01
CA MET A 62 3.14 2.91 13.32
C MET A 62 4.14 3.19 14.45
N LEU A 63 3.63 3.26 15.69
CA LEU A 63 4.41 3.35 16.94
C LEU A 63 4.09 2.14 17.82
N LYS A 64 5.07 1.71 18.64
CA LYS A 64 4.87 0.64 19.63
C LYS A 64 3.94 1.06 20.77
N GLU A 65 4.02 2.33 21.19
CA GLU A 65 3.19 2.89 22.25
C GLU A 65 2.62 4.24 21.82
N SER A 66 1.35 4.49 22.15
CA SER A 66 0.75 5.80 21.98
C SER A 66 -0.19 6.08 23.15
N ARG A 67 -0.10 7.27 23.73
CA ARG A 67 -1.08 7.76 24.71
C ARG A 67 -2.36 8.10 23.95
N PHE A 68 -3.45 7.42 24.27
CA PHE A 68 -4.72 7.58 23.56
C PHE A 68 -5.57 8.64 24.24
N GLN A 69 -5.97 9.66 23.48
CA GLN A 69 -7.05 10.55 23.85
C GLN A 69 -8.37 10.04 23.24
N LYS A 70 -9.50 10.45 23.83
CA LYS A 70 -10.85 9.96 23.49
C LYS A 70 -11.12 10.02 21.97
N PRO A 71 -11.88 9.05 21.44
CA PRO A 71 -12.19 9.02 20.01
C PRO A 71 -13.16 10.15 19.64
N GLU A 72 -12.84 10.86 18.58
CA GLU A 72 -13.83 11.62 17.80
C GLU A 72 -14.30 10.74 16.63
N ASP A 73 -15.61 10.57 16.56
CA ASP A 73 -16.45 9.92 15.54
C ASP A 73 -15.90 8.69 14.78
N ASN A 74 -16.55 7.54 15.03
CA ASN A 74 -16.17 6.21 14.54
C ASN A 74 -16.61 5.88 13.10
N LYS A 75 -17.36 6.76 12.41
CA LYS A 75 -18.24 6.31 11.31
C LYS A 75 -17.61 5.98 9.95
N ARG A 76 -16.28 5.95 9.77
CA ARG A 76 -15.66 5.67 8.44
C ARG A 76 -14.35 4.87 8.44
N GLN A 77 -14.01 4.19 9.54
CA GLN A 77 -12.69 3.54 9.65
C GLN A 77 -12.56 2.30 8.77
N GLU A 78 -13.64 1.56 8.56
CA GLU A 78 -13.64 0.38 7.68
C GLU A 78 -13.27 0.77 6.23
N PHE A 79 -13.88 1.84 5.71
CA PHE A 79 -13.55 2.37 4.39
C PHE A 79 -12.13 2.89 4.30
N ALA A 80 -11.62 3.53 5.38
CA ALA A 80 -10.24 3.97 5.45
C ALA A 80 -9.26 2.80 5.37
N ILE A 81 -9.49 1.75 6.15
CA ILE A 81 -8.65 0.55 6.16
C ILE A 81 -8.70 -0.14 4.79
N GLY A 82 -9.88 -0.27 4.18
CA GLY A 82 -10.01 -0.83 2.82
C GLY A 82 -9.24 -0.03 1.78
N SER A 83 -9.28 1.31 1.85
CA SER A 83 -8.47 2.17 0.98
C SER A 83 -6.95 2.01 1.22
N LEU A 84 -6.53 1.83 2.47
CA LEU A 84 -5.12 1.60 2.81
C LEU A 84 -4.65 0.20 2.38
N MET A 85 -5.51 -0.81 2.45
CA MET A 85 -5.21 -2.17 1.98
C MET A 85 -4.91 -2.20 0.48
N TYR A 86 -5.62 -1.39 -0.31
CA TYR A 86 -5.35 -1.32 -1.75
C TYR A 86 -3.94 -0.80 -2.06
N LEU A 87 -3.49 0.25 -1.35
CA LEU A 87 -2.09 0.70 -1.45
C LEU A 87 -1.09 -0.37 -1.02
N MET A 88 -1.37 -1.02 0.11
CA MET A 88 -0.52 -2.02 0.72
C MET A 88 -0.25 -3.21 -0.20
N VAL A 89 -1.30 -3.74 -0.83
CA VAL A 89 -1.23 -4.96 -1.63
C VAL A 89 -0.42 -4.77 -2.89
N ASP A 90 -0.51 -3.60 -3.53
CA ASP A 90 0.07 -3.42 -4.85
C ASP A 90 1.44 -2.73 -4.84
N THR A 91 1.60 -1.61 -4.11
CA THR A 91 2.81 -0.77 -4.25
C THR A 91 3.46 -0.30 -2.95
N ARG A 92 2.86 -0.60 -1.80
CA ARG A 92 3.30 -0.09 -0.49
C ARG A 92 3.55 -1.22 0.52
N PRO A 93 4.56 -2.08 0.29
CA PRO A 93 4.93 -3.13 1.25
C PRO A 93 5.38 -2.55 2.61
N ASP A 94 5.83 -1.29 2.64
CA ASP A 94 6.27 -0.57 3.83
C ASP A 94 5.14 -0.30 4.86
N ILE A 95 3.87 -0.31 4.43
CA ILE A 95 2.72 -0.15 5.34
C ILE A 95 2.06 -1.48 5.73
N THR A 96 2.53 -2.62 5.20
CA THR A 96 1.88 -3.93 5.34
C THR A 96 1.64 -4.35 6.78
N TYR A 97 2.67 -4.24 7.62
CA TYR A 97 2.53 -4.55 9.04
C TYR A 97 1.48 -3.65 9.71
N SER A 98 1.51 -2.34 9.43
CA SER A 98 0.67 -1.36 10.10
C SER A 98 -0.80 -1.55 9.74
N VAL A 99 -1.09 -1.69 8.44
CA VAL A 99 -2.46 -1.92 7.94
C VAL A 99 -2.97 -3.29 8.37
N GLY A 100 -2.14 -4.33 8.27
CA GLY A 100 -2.49 -5.69 8.70
C GLY A 100 -2.69 -5.84 10.21
N TYR A 101 -2.04 -5.00 11.02
CA TYR A 101 -2.32 -4.94 12.46
C TYR A 101 -3.66 -4.26 12.74
N ILE A 102 -3.91 -3.10 12.11
CA ILE A 102 -5.11 -2.29 12.35
C ILE A 102 -6.37 -3.02 11.86
N SER A 103 -6.29 -3.79 10.77
CA SER A 103 -7.42 -4.53 10.22
C SER A 103 -8.00 -5.59 11.16
N ARG A 104 -7.20 -6.09 12.12
CA ARG A 104 -7.64 -7.09 13.12
C ARG A 104 -8.75 -6.58 14.04
N SER A 105 -8.98 -5.28 14.08
CA SER A 105 -9.96 -4.65 14.97
C SER A 105 -11.07 -3.90 14.22
N LEU A 106 -11.30 -4.28 12.97
CA LEU A 106 -12.42 -3.81 12.15
C LEU A 106 -13.77 -4.09 12.80
N GLU A 107 -13.94 -5.25 13.45
CA GLU A 107 -15.20 -5.65 14.11
C GLU A 107 -15.58 -4.75 15.30
N SER A 108 -14.61 -4.09 15.94
CA SER A 108 -14.83 -3.26 17.13
C SER A 108 -13.73 -2.20 17.26
N PRO A 109 -13.80 -1.11 16.47
CA PRO A 109 -12.78 -0.07 16.48
C PRO A 109 -12.78 0.70 17.81
N THR A 110 -11.65 0.65 18.51
CA THR A 110 -11.37 1.47 19.70
C THR A 110 -10.68 2.79 19.34
N ALA A 111 -10.65 3.74 20.28
CA ALA A 111 -9.97 5.04 20.16
C ALA A 111 -8.52 4.93 19.67
N GLU A 112 -7.84 3.89 20.12
CA GLU A 112 -6.46 3.58 19.76
C GLU A 112 -6.30 3.30 18.26
N TYR A 113 -7.21 2.53 17.68
CA TYR A 113 -7.14 2.19 16.25
C TYR A 113 -7.39 3.40 15.38
N VAL A 114 -8.28 4.30 15.79
CA VAL A 114 -8.53 5.57 15.09
C VAL A 114 -7.23 6.35 14.95
N VAL A 115 -6.50 6.52 16.04
CA VAL A 115 -5.22 7.25 16.06
C VAL A 115 -4.18 6.56 15.17
N ARG A 116 -4.14 5.22 15.17
CA ARG A 116 -3.23 4.44 14.31
C ARG A 116 -3.57 4.61 12.83
N VAL A 117 -4.85 4.54 12.44
CA VAL A 117 -5.29 4.82 11.06
C VAL A 117 -4.88 6.23 10.62
N LYS A 118 -5.17 7.25 11.45
CA LYS A 118 -4.79 8.64 11.18
C LYS A 118 -3.27 8.77 10.99
N ARG A 119 -2.46 8.03 11.76
CA ARG A 119 -1.00 8.00 11.60
C ARG A 119 -0.57 7.43 10.26
N VAL A 120 -1.16 6.33 9.81
CA VAL A 120 -0.82 5.72 8.50
C VAL A 120 -1.10 6.71 7.36
N PHE A 121 -2.22 7.43 7.39
CA PHE A 121 -2.48 8.50 6.40
C PHE A 121 -1.44 9.62 6.46
N ARG A 122 -1.04 10.07 7.67
CA ARG A 122 0.04 11.06 7.80
C ARG A 122 1.38 10.56 7.28
N TYR A 123 1.67 9.27 7.41
CA TYR A 123 2.86 8.66 6.83
C TYR A 123 2.78 8.67 5.30
N ILE A 124 1.65 8.23 4.73
CA ILE A 124 1.42 8.26 3.27
C ILE A 124 1.53 9.69 2.72
N ALA A 125 1.05 10.71 3.44
CA ALA A 125 1.19 12.11 3.04
C ALA A 125 2.65 12.54 2.84
N GLY A 126 3.57 12.01 3.65
CA GLY A 126 5.01 12.25 3.51
C GLY A 126 5.70 11.40 2.45
N THR A 127 5.06 10.31 2.01
CA THR A 127 5.66 9.30 1.13
C THR A 127 4.81 9.06 -0.13
N THR A 128 4.10 10.07 -0.63
CA THR A 128 3.18 9.93 -1.77
C THR A 128 3.87 9.56 -3.07
N ASN A 129 5.16 9.89 -3.20
CA ASN A 129 5.96 9.63 -4.40
C ASN A 129 6.75 8.31 -4.33
N VAL A 130 6.58 7.51 -3.27
CA VAL A 130 7.23 6.19 -3.18
C VAL A 130 6.66 5.25 -4.23
N ALA A 131 7.54 4.46 -4.82
CA ALA A 131 7.25 3.51 -5.87
C ALA A 131 8.16 2.29 -5.76
N ILE A 132 7.79 1.21 -6.44
CA ILE A 132 8.61 0.01 -6.59
C ILE A 132 9.38 0.13 -7.90
N THR A 133 10.71 0.05 -7.84
CA THR A 133 11.57 0.16 -9.02
C THR A 133 12.22 -1.18 -9.31
N TYR A 134 11.98 -1.70 -10.51
CA TYR A 134 12.65 -2.87 -11.07
C TYR A 134 13.78 -2.41 -11.98
N HIS A 135 15.02 -2.77 -11.66
CA HIS A 135 16.19 -2.36 -12.43
C HIS A 135 16.50 -3.35 -13.55
N ALA A 136 16.83 -2.85 -14.74
CA ALA A 136 17.26 -3.70 -15.86
C ALA A 136 18.68 -4.26 -15.66
N THR A 137 19.55 -3.50 -15.01
CA THR A 137 20.96 -3.83 -14.76
C THR A 137 21.36 -3.40 -13.35
N GLY A 138 22.48 -3.91 -12.83
CA GLY A 138 23.03 -3.50 -11.53
C GLY A 138 22.39 -4.16 -10.31
N THR A 139 21.34 -4.95 -10.46
CA THR A 139 20.73 -5.75 -9.38
C THR A 139 20.84 -7.24 -9.65
N SER A 140 20.91 -8.03 -8.58
CA SER A 140 20.82 -9.49 -8.65
C SER A 140 19.45 -9.88 -9.22
N ARG A 141 19.43 -10.70 -10.28
CA ARG A 141 18.19 -11.30 -10.83
C ARG A 141 17.83 -12.61 -10.13
N VAL A 142 18.20 -12.70 -8.86
CA VAL A 142 17.80 -13.80 -7.97
C VAL A 142 16.59 -13.32 -7.18
N LEU A 143 15.67 -14.24 -6.94
CA LEU A 143 14.54 -14.01 -6.06
C LEU A 143 15.03 -14.08 -4.62
N GLU A 144 15.04 -12.96 -3.93
CA GLU A 144 15.41 -12.85 -2.52
C GLU A 144 14.14 -12.91 -1.67
N CYS A 145 14.13 -13.73 -0.63
CA CYS A 145 12.98 -13.85 0.27
C CYS A 145 13.42 -13.57 1.70
N TYR A 146 12.78 -12.58 2.31
CA TYR A 146 12.95 -12.24 3.71
C TYR A 146 11.70 -12.67 4.45
N SER A 147 11.86 -13.29 5.61
CA SER A 147 10.75 -13.75 6.46
C SER A 147 11.01 -13.34 7.90
N ASP A 148 9.96 -12.89 8.56
CA ASP A 148 9.98 -12.54 9.99
C ASP A 148 8.71 -13.05 10.67
N ALA A 149 8.84 -13.42 11.95
CA ALA A 149 7.74 -13.93 12.75
C ALA A 149 7.83 -13.44 14.19
N ASP A 150 6.69 -13.00 14.70
CA ASP A 150 6.49 -12.56 16.07
C ASP A 150 5.57 -13.55 16.81
N PHE A 151 6.14 -14.27 17.78
CA PHE A 151 5.43 -15.28 18.56
C PHE A 151 4.63 -14.63 19.69
N GLY A 152 3.31 -14.84 19.70
CA GLY A 152 2.45 -14.33 20.77
C GLY A 152 2.35 -12.80 20.85
N GLY A 153 2.77 -12.07 19.79
CA GLY A 153 2.78 -10.61 19.75
C GLY A 153 1.43 -9.93 20.01
N CYS A 154 0.31 -10.65 19.83
CA CYS A 154 -1.00 -10.16 20.25
C CYS A 154 -1.25 -10.44 21.73
N THR A 155 -0.97 -9.48 22.61
CA THR A 155 -1.20 -9.57 24.07
C THR A 155 -2.63 -9.95 24.48
N LYS A 156 -3.63 -9.62 23.65
CA LYS A 156 -5.04 -9.95 23.91
C LYS A 156 -5.42 -11.40 23.58
N THR A 157 -4.81 -11.99 22.57
CA THR A 157 -5.27 -13.29 22.01
C THR A 157 -4.17 -14.37 21.97
N GLY A 158 -2.92 -14.00 22.25
CA GLY A 158 -1.76 -14.88 22.08
C GLY A 158 -1.45 -15.24 20.63
N ARG A 159 -2.12 -14.62 19.65
CA ARG A 159 -1.88 -14.89 18.23
C ARG A 159 -0.50 -14.39 17.80
N SER A 160 0.24 -15.26 17.11
CA SER A 160 1.47 -14.93 16.43
C SER A 160 1.19 -14.24 15.09
N SER A 161 2.17 -13.50 14.57
CA SER A 161 2.14 -12.94 13.22
C SER A 161 3.40 -13.29 12.47
N SER A 162 3.26 -13.70 11.22
CA SER A 162 4.37 -13.89 10.29
C SER A 162 4.21 -12.94 9.10
N GLY A 163 5.32 -12.60 8.47
CA GLY A 163 5.36 -11.82 7.25
C GLY A 163 6.55 -12.24 6.40
N SER A 164 6.41 -12.07 5.10
CA SER A 164 7.51 -12.25 4.17
C SER A 164 7.49 -11.17 3.11
N VAL A 165 8.67 -10.81 2.60
CA VAL A 165 8.85 -9.91 1.46
C VAL A 165 9.73 -10.62 0.45
N ILE A 166 9.27 -10.64 -0.81
CA ILE A 166 10.00 -11.25 -1.92
C ILE A 166 10.49 -10.13 -2.81
N VAL A 167 11.80 -10.02 -2.99
CA VAL A 167 12.44 -8.99 -3.79
C VAL A 167 13.02 -9.60 -5.04
N TYR A 168 12.76 -8.98 -6.18
CA TYR A 168 13.32 -9.36 -7.47
C TYR A 168 13.75 -8.12 -8.25
N ALA A 169 14.98 -8.12 -8.76
CA ALA A 169 15.55 -7.01 -9.53
C ALA A 169 15.48 -5.64 -8.82
N GLY A 170 15.44 -5.63 -7.48
CA GLY A 170 15.33 -4.43 -6.64
C GLY A 170 13.90 -4.00 -6.29
N GLY A 171 12.88 -4.61 -6.91
CA GLY A 171 11.47 -4.40 -6.57
C GLY A 171 10.95 -5.45 -5.60
N ALA A 172 10.18 -5.03 -4.60
CA ALA A 172 9.56 -5.88 -3.58
C ALA A 172 8.07 -6.14 -3.85
#